data_AF-A0A559R8E3-F1
#
_entry.id   AF-A0A559R8E3-F1
#
_cell.length_a   1.000
_cell.length_b   1.000
_cell.length_c   1.000
_cell.angle_alpha   90.00
_cell.angle_beta   90.00
_cell.angle_gamma   90.00
#
_symmetry.space_group_name_H-M   'P 1'
#
loop_
_entity.id
_entity.type
_entity.pdbx_description
1 polymer ?
#
loop_
_entity_poly.entity_id
_entity_poly.type
_entity_poly.pdbx_seq_one_letter_code
_entity_poly.pdbx_strand_id
1 'polypeptide(L)'
;MKKLILIAFTVFLGINTMMAQDAKQIEDANYVILLDSKVFHYTADGVAPLKGDLKLNNGTIVKSDGTYIVDQKTLQLKDGQCLGMSGTLYKDQETLTKKLMKQMKKS
;
A
#
# COMPACT_ATOMS: atom_id res chain seq x y z
N MET A 1 -18.84 23.75 -13.89
CA MET A 1 -19.61 22.61 -13.33
C MET A 1 -18.67 21.43 -13.18
N LYS A 2 -18.21 21.16 -11.95
CA LYS A 2 -17.33 20.02 -11.63
C LYS A 2 -17.92 19.34 -10.41
N LYS A 3 -18.51 18.16 -10.61
CA LYS A 3 -18.77 17.22 -9.52
C LYS A 3 -17.93 15.98 -9.83
N LEU A 4 -16.70 15.98 -9.32
CA LEU A 4 -15.89 14.78 -9.22
C LEU A 4 -16.62 13.86 -8.23
N ILE A 5 -17.25 12.83 -8.76
CA ILE A 5 -17.84 11.75 -7.97
C ILE A 5 -16.66 10.93 -7.45
N LEU A 6 -16.15 11.31 -6.28
CA LEU A 6 -15.32 10.46 -5.44
C LEU A 6 -16.26 9.43 -4.81
N ILE A 7 -16.23 8.20 -5.35
CA ILE A 7 -16.94 7.06 -4.76
C ILE A 7 -16.24 6.73 -3.45
N ALA A 8 -16.78 7.25 -2.36
CA ALA A 8 -16.49 6.83 -1.00
C ALA A 8 -17.06 5.43 -0.80
N PHE A 9 -16.22 4.40 -0.83
CA PHE A 9 -16.59 3.08 -0.30
C PHE A 9 -16.46 3.14 1.22
N THR A 10 -17.50 3.66 1.87
CA THR A 10 -17.64 3.67 3.32
C THR A 10 -17.96 2.26 3.82
N VAL A 11 -17.03 1.72 4.60
CA VAL A 11 -17.24 1.02 5.88
C VAL A 11 -18.25 -0.13 5.88
N PHE A 12 -17.75 -1.35 5.73
CA PHE A 12 -18.33 -2.50 6.41
C PHE A 12 -17.68 -2.61 7.80
N LEU A 13 -18.41 -2.19 8.83
CA LEU A 13 -18.11 -2.51 10.23
C LEU A 13 -18.91 -3.76 10.61
N GLY A 14 -18.22 -4.77 11.13
CA GLY A 14 -18.78 -5.75 12.05
C GLY A 14 -18.91 -7.19 11.53
N ILE A 15 -17.86 -7.99 11.75
CA ILE A 15 -17.89 -9.24 12.53
C ILE A 15 -16.45 -9.70 12.79
N ASN A 16 -16.03 -9.69 14.06
CA ASN A 16 -14.84 -10.39 14.51
C ASN A 16 -15.16 -11.89 14.56
N THR A 17 -15.06 -12.58 13.43
CA THR A 17 -14.83 -14.03 13.45
C THR A 17 -13.41 -14.27 13.01
N MET A 18 -12.55 -14.59 13.98
CA MET A 18 -11.27 -15.27 13.82
C MET A 18 -11.52 -16.59 13.06
N MET A 19 -11.71 -16.49 11.75
CA MET A 19 -11.32 -17.54 10.84
C MET A 19 -9.92 -17.11 10.43
N ALA A 20 -8.90 -17.58 11.16
CA ALA A 20 -7.57 -17.66 10.59
C ALA A 20 -7.66 -18.66 9.43
N GLN A 21 -8.22 -18.21 8.31
CA GLN A 21 -8.02 -18.88 7.04
C GLN A 21 -6.53 -18.70 6.80
N ASP A 22 -5.80 -19.82 6.74
CA ASP A 22 -4.42 -19.93 6.25
C ASP A 22 -4.31 -19.50 4.77
N ALA A 23 -5.00 -18.44 4.37
CA ALA A 23 -4.74 -17.71 3.15
C ALA A 23 -3.38 -17.06 3.36
N LYS A 24 -2.36 -17.64 2.72
CA LYS A 24 -1.00 -17.12 2.69
C LYS A 24 -1.04 -15.62 2.41
N GLN A 25 -0.77 -14.81 3.44
CA GLN A 25 -0.80 -13.37 3.31
C GLN A 25 0.27 -12.96 2.28
N ILE A 26 -0.19 -12.38 1.18
CA ILE A 26 0.72 -11.87 0.15
C ILE A 26 1.31 -10.57 0.68
N GLU A 27 2.61 -10.56 0.91
CA GLU A 27 3.33 -9.46 1.58
C GLU A 27 3.01 -8.08 0.98
N ASP A 28 3.15 -7.93 -0.33
CA ASP A 28 2.92 -6.66 -1.03
C ASP A 28 1.43 -6.33 -1.26
N ALA A 29 0.49 -7.15 -0.75
CA ALA A 29 -0.91 -6.74 -0.69
C ALA A 29 -1.11 -5.56 0.27
N ASN A 30 -0.19 -5.41 1.24
CA ASN A 30 -0.02 -4.18 2.01
C ASN A 30 1.09 -3.34 1.35
N TYR A 31 0.82 -2.06 1.13
CA TYR A 31 1.74 -1.17 0.41
C TYR A 31 1.42 0.30 0.69
N VAL A 32 2.35 1.18 0.36
CA VAL A 32 2.12 2.62 0.31
C VAL A 32 2.05 3.11 -1.12
N ILE A 33 1.29 4.16 -1.38
CA ILE A 33 1.19 4.84 -2.67
C ILE A 33 1.20 6.35 -2.47
N LEU A 34 1.88 7.09 -3.35
CA LEU A 34 1.79 8.55 -3.42
C LEU A 34 0.72 8.95 -4.43
N LEU A 35 -0.28 9.72 -4.00
CA LEU A 35 -1.34 10.27 -4.86
C LEU A 35 -1.57 11.74 -4.50
N ASP A 36 -1.52 12.63 -5.48
CA ASP A 36 -1.76 14.07 -5.31
C ASP A 36 -0.95 14.65 -4.13
N SER A 37 0.35 14.31 -4.09
CA SER A 37 1.29 14.70 -3.02
C SER A 37 0.94 14.19 -1.61
N LYS A 38 0.09 13.16 -1.49
CA LYS A 38 -0.27 12.51 -0.22
C LYS A 38 0.07 11.02 -0.26
N VAL A 39 0.71 10.53 0.79
CA VAL A 39 0.99 9.10 0.94
C VAL A 39 -0.18 8.41 1.63
N PHE A 40 -0.66 7.32 1.05
CA PHE A 40 -1.67 6.43 1.63
C PHE A 40 -1.05 5.08 1.93
N HIS A 41 -1.41 4.50 3.06
CA HIS A 41 -1.06 3.14 3.44
C HIS A 41 -2.29 2.24 3.24
N TYR A 42 -2.15 1.25 2.39
CA TYR A 42 -3.12 0.20 2.14
C TYR A 42 -2.76 -1.01 3.01
N THR A 43 -3.69 -1.44 3.86
CA THR A 43 -3.59 -2.65 4.67
C THR A 43 -4.84 -3.53 4.48
N ALA A 44 -4.80 -4.74 5.02
CA ALA A 44 -5.97 -5.61 5.08
C ALA A 44 -7.17 -4.97 5.81
N ASP A 45 -6.91 -4.08 6.77
CA ASP A 45 -7.93 -3.39 7.56
C ASP A 45 -8.49 -2.12 6.89
N GLY A 46 -7.86 -1.66 5.80
CA GLY A 46 -8.34 -0.52 5.02
C GLY A 46 -7.23 0.40 4.53
N VAL A 47 -7.63 1.62 4.16
CA VAL A 47 -6.74 2.63 3.58
C VAL A 47 -6.77 3.89 4.43
N ALA A 48 -5.60 4.41 4.78
CA ALA A 48 -5.48 5.66 5.52
C ALA A 48 -4.29 6.50 5.04
N PRO A 49 -4.36 7.85 5.14
CA PRO A 49 -3.18 8.69 4.96
C PRO A 49 -2.08 8.30 5.94
N LEU A 50 -0.84 8.26 5.47
CA LEU A 50 0.30 7.96 6.31
C LEU A 50 0.60 9.16 7.22
N LYS A 51 0.42 9.01 8.53
CA LYS A 51 0.58 10.10 9.52
C LYS A 51 1.98 10.22 10.11
N GLY A 52 2.79 9.18 10.01
CA GLY A 52 4.16 9.12 10.53
C GLY A 52 4.99 8.11 9.76
N ASP A 53 6.22 7.89 10.20
CA ASP A 53 7.14 7.00 9.51
C ASP A 53 6.63 5.54 9.54
N LEU A 54 6.64 4.87 8.39
CA LEU A 54 6.35 3.44 8.24
C LEU A 54 7.64 2.70 7.95
N LYS A 55 7.98 1.72 8.79
CA LYS A 55 9.07 0.78 8.51
C LYS A 55 8.53 -0.44 7.77
N LEU A 56 9.05 -0.68 6.57
CA LEU A 56 8.76 -1.86 5.74
C LEU A 56 9.52 -3.09 6.27
N ASN A 57 9.15 -4.28 5.81
CA ASN A 57 9.72 -5.55 6.30
C ASN A 57 11.22 -5.68 5.97
N ASN A 58 11.66 -5.12 4.83
CA ASN A 58 13.07 -5.09 4.46
C ASN A 58 13.89 -4.00 5.20
N GLY A 59 13.27 -3.25 6.11
CA GLY A 59 13.92 -2.19 6.87
C GLY A 59 13.87 -0.80 6.23
N THR A 60 13.31 -0.67 5.02
CA THR A 60 13.07 0.65 4.40
C THR A 60 12.14 1.49 5.26
N ILE A 61 12.43 2.78 5.40
CA ILE A 61 11.58 3.71 6.17
C ILE A 61 10.89 4.65 5.18
N VAL A 62 9.57 4.69 5.18
CA VAL A 62 8.76 5.61 4.36
C VAL A 62 8.21 6.73 5.23
N LYS A 63 8.32 7.96 4.76
CA LYS A 63 7.81 9.17 5.42
C LYS A 63 6.49 9.61 4.79
N SER A 64 5.72 10.42 5.52
CA SER A 64 4.41 10.93 5.09
C SER A 64 4.45 11.87 3.89
N ASP A 65 5.63 12.41 3.54
CA ASP A 65 5.89 13.22 2.35
C ASP A 65 6.27 12.40 1.10
N GLY A 66 6.33 11.07 1.23
CA GLY A 66 6.69 10.15 0.15
C GLY A 66 8.20 9.95 -0.02
N THR A 67 9.03 10.58 0.81
CA THR A 67 10.44 10.23 0.92
C THR A 67 10.57 8.84 1.54
N TYR A 68 11.51 8.03 1.06
CA TYR A 68 11.85 6.76 1.65
C TYR A 68 13.36 6.52 1.72
N ILE A 69 13.80 5.83 2.78
CA ILE A 69 15.19 5.55 3.08
C ILE A 69 15.42 4.06 2.94
N VAL A 70 16.23 3.66 1.97
CA VAL A 70 16.64 2.27 1.70
C VAL A 70 18.16 2.23 1.56
N ASP A 71 18.82 1.32 2.29
CA ASP A 71 20.29 1.18 2.27
C ASP A 71 21.03 2.51 2.43
N GLN A 72 20.58 3.34 3.38
CA GLN A 72 21.12 4.69 3.67
C GLN A 72 20.94 5.72 2.54
N LYS A 73 20.24 5.38 1.45
CA LYS A 73 19.89 6.29 0.37
C LYS A 73 18.49 6.85 0.59
N THR A 74 18.36 8.16 0.42
CA THR A 74 17.07 8.86 0.46
C THR A 74 16.55 9.03 -0.95
N LEU A 75 15.34 8.54 -1.21
CA LEU A 75 14.65 8.56 -2.49
C LEU A 75 13.24 9.11 -2.31
N GLN A 76 12.58 9.50 -3.40
CA GLN A 76 11.23 10.09 -3.38
C GLN A 76 10.29 9.27 -4.26
N LEU A 77 9.13 8.89 -3.72
CA LEU A 77 8.05 8.34 -4.52
C LEU A 77 7.54 9.39 -5.51
N LYS A 78 7.29 8.95 -6.74
CA LYS A 78 6.55 9.73 -7.74
C LYS A 78 5.06 9.43 -7.63
N ASP A 79 4.25 10.35 -8.11
CA ASP A 79 2.80 10.19 -8.15
C ASP A 79 2.40 8.89 -8.87
N GLY A 80 1.50 8.12 -8.26
CA GLY A 80 1.06 6.80 -8.70
C GLY A 80 1.99 5.63 -8.35
N GLN A 81 3.24 5.87 -7.93
CA GLN A 81 4.15 4.78 -7.56
C GLN A 81 3.73 4.13 -6.25
N CYS A 82 3.87 2.80 -6.21
CA CYS A 82 3.59 2.00 -5.02
C CYS A 82 4.89 1.41 -4.47
N LEU A 83 5.03 1.36 -3.15
CA LEU A 83 6.11 0.63 -2.48
C LEU A 83 5.50 -0.43 -1.58
N GLY A 84 5.71 -1.70 -1.93
CA GLY A 84 5.18 -2.84 -1.19
C GLY A 84 5.88 -3.03 0.15
N MET A 85 5.26 -3.75 1.09
CA MET A 85 5.89 -4.07 2.38
C MET A 85 7.20 -4.86 2.26
N SER A 86 7.44 -5.56 1.14
CA SER A 86 8.73 -6.18 0.82
C SER A 86 9.84 -5.17 0.48
N GLY A 87 9.50 -3.91 0.27
CA GLY A 87 10.38 -2.88 -0.29
C GLY A 87 10.45 -2.86 -1.82
N THR A 88 9.65 -3.67 -2.50
CA THR A 88 9.57 -3.64 -3.97
C THR A 88 8.87 -2.36 -4.44
N LEU A 89 9.56 -1.58 -5.28
CA LEU A 89 8.98 -0.40 -5.93
C LEU A 89 8.24 -0.82 -7.21
N TYR A 90 7.00 -0.38 -7.33
CA TYR A 90 6.15 -0.56 -8.50
C TYR A 90 5.89 0.80 -9.16
N LYS A 91 6.00 0.85 -10.48
CA LYS A 91 5.81 2.10 -11.24
C LYS A 91 4.39 2.67 -11.15
N ASP A 92 3.41 1.81 -10.94
CA ASP A 92 1.99 2.12 -10.86
C ASP A 92 1.24 1.00 -10.13
N GLN A 93 0.00 1.27 -9.74
CA GLN A 93 -0.87 0.31 -9.09
C GLN A 93 -1.22 -0.88 -9.99
N GLU A 94 -1.32 -0.69 -11.30
CA GLU A 94 -1.61 -1.78 -12.25
C GLU A 94 -0.52 -2.86 -12.23
N THR A 95 0.75 -2.46 -12.20
CA THR A 95 1.91 -3.36 -12.12
C THR A 95 1.89 -4.16 -10.82
N LEU A 96 1.57 -3.50 -9.71
CA LEU A 96 1.38 -4.15 -8.41
C LEU A 96 0.24 -5.18 -8.49
N THR A 97 -0.95 -4.79 -8.96
CA THR A 97 -2.11 -5.70 -9.05
C THR A 97 -1.80 -6.93 -9.90
N LYS A 98 -1.12 -6.78 -11.04
CA LYS A 98 -0.69 -7.92 -11.88
C LYS A 98 0.23 -8.88 -11.12
N LYS A 99 1.16 -8.35 -10.33
CA LYS A 99 2.06 -9.16 -9.49
C LYS A 99 1.29 -9.93 -8.42
N LEU A 100 0.39 -9.27 -7.71
CA LEU A 100 -0.45 -9.88 -6.66
C LEU A 100 -1.34 -10.99 -7.24
N MET A 101 -2.00 -10.75 -8.37
CA MET A 101 -2.80 -11.77 -9.06
C MET A 101 -1.99 -13.01 -9.44
N LYS A 102 -0.74 -12.82 -9.89
CA LYS A 102 0.16 -13.93 -10.21
C LYS A 102 0.58 -14.72 -8.96
N GLN A 103 0.72 -14.06 -7.81
CA GLN A 103 1.04 -14.71 -6.54
C GLN A 103 -0.17 -15.46 -5.98
N MET A 104 -1.37 -14.89 -6.05
CA MET A 104 -2.62 -15.56 -5.65
C MET A 104 -2.85 -16.85 -6.44
N LYS A 105 -2.64 -16.85 -7.76
CA LYS A 105 -2.79 -18.05 -8.60
C LYS A 105 -1.79 -19.17 -8.32
N LYS A 106 -0.68 -18.86 -7.62
CA LYS A 106 0.39 -19.81 -7.28
C LYS A 106 0.32 -20.28 -5.84
N SER A 107 -0.52 -19.65 -5.02
CA SER A 107 -0.76 -20.04 -3.64
C SER A 107 -1.90 -21.03 -3.57
#